data_AF-A0A8C5DHW5-F1
#
_entry.id   AF-A0A8C5DHW5-F1
#
_cell.length_a   1.000
_cell.length_b   1.000
_cell.length_c   1.000
_cell.angle_alpha   90.00
_cell.angle_beta   90.00
_cell.angle_gamma   90.00
#
_symmetry.space_group_name_H-M   'P 1'
#
loop_
_entity.id
_entity.type
_entity.pdbx_description
1 polymer ?
#
loop_
_entity_poly.entity_id
_entity_poly.type
_entity_poly.pdbx_seq_one_letter_code
_entity_poly.pdbx_strand_id
1 'polypeptide(L)'
;MERFFTPSEVAAHNIAEDLWVSFLGKVLDLSPIMEKHKGDALLLPILERAGGDISNWFDPNTEDLLTSSGGVLGLLGSHWCCRPGWSFEPVAKLILEP
;
A
#
# COMPACT_ATOMS: atom_id res chain seq x y z
N MET A 1 18.42 16.12 -7.13
CA MET A 1 18.06 15.59 -8.45
C MET A 1 16.92 14.62 -8.21
N GLU A 2 15.70 15.03 -8.51
CA GLU A 2 14.51 14.22 -8.28
C GLU A 2 14.44 13.15 -9.38
N ARG A 3 14.41 11.87 -8.99
CA ARG A 3 14.22 10.76 -9.93
C ARG A 3 12.72 10.59 -10.11
N PHE A 4 12.24 10.86 -11.32
CA PHE A 4 10.86 10.61 -11.71
C PHE A 4 10.76 9.18 -12.23
N PHE A 5 9.87 8.40 -11.63
CA PHE A 5 9.57 7.04 -12.07
C PHE A 5 8.24 7.05 -12.81
N THR A 6 8.15 6.31 -13.91
CA THR A 6 6.86 6.12 -14.57
C THR A 6 6.06 5.06 -13.80
N PRO A 7 4.72 5.13 -13.79
CA PRO A 7 3.89 4.09 -13.17
C PRO A 7 4.20 2.71 -13.73
N SER A 8 4.54 2.61 -15.02
CA SER A 8 4.93 1.37 -15.67
C SER A 8 6.27 0.82 -15.17
N GLU A 9 7.20 1.69 -14.79
CA GLU A 9 8.48 1.28 -14.19
C GLU A 9 8.25 0.76 -12.77
N VAL A 10 7.48 1.48 -11.95
CA VAL A 10 7.07 1.03 -10.61
C VAL A 10 6.33 -0.32 -10.70
N ALA A 11 5.46 -0.50 -11.69
CA ALA A 11 4.74 -1.75 -11.95
C ALA A 11 5.63 -2.96 -12.28
N ALA A 12 6.83 -2.74 -12.80
CA ALA A 12 7.79 -3.81 -13.07
C ALA A 12 8.43 -4.36 -11.79
N HIS A 13 8.48 -3.56 -10.72
CA HIS A 13 9.02 -3.93 -9.40
C HIS A 13 7.90 -4.50 -8.51
N ASN A 14 7.43 -5.70 -8.88
CA ASN A 14 6.32 -6.39 -8.21
C ASN A 14 6.74 -7.68 -7.49
N ILE A 15 8.03 -7.91 -7.31
CA ILE A 15 8.57 -9.11 -6.66
C ILE A 15 8.80 -8.86 -5.18
N ALA A 16 8.72 -9.90 -4.35
CA ALA A 16 8.88 -9.75 -2.90
C ALA A 16 10.24 -9.19 -2.46
N GLU A 17 11.26 -9.29 -3.31
CA GLU A 17 12.62 -8.80 -3.03
C GLU A 17 12.87 -7.38 -3.56
N ASP A 18 11.99 -6.87 -4.43
CA ASP A 18 12.10 -5.57 -5.12
C ASP A 18 10.68 -5.06 -5.39
N LEU A 19 10.02 -4.59 -4.33
CA LEU A 19 8.61 -4.22 -4.33
C LEU A 19 8.45 -2.73 -4.15
N TRP A 20 7.96 -2.05 -5.19
CA TRP A 20 7.74 -0.62 -5.15
C TRP A 20 6.26 -0.29 -5.22
N VAL A 21 5.85 0.77 -4.54
CA VAL A 21 4.48 1.29 -4.56
C VAL A 21 4.49 2.79 -4.77
N SER A 22 3.45 3.32 -5.40
CA SER A 22 3.21 4.77 -5.44
C SER A 22 2.13 5.17 -4.44
N PHE A 23 2.34 6.27 -3.73
CA PHE A 23 1.32 6.87 -2.87
C PHE A 23 1.50 8.40 -2.87
N LEU A 24 0.40 9.14 -3.05
CA LEU A 24 0.39 10.62 -3.06
C LEU A 24 1.46 11.27 -3.97
N GLY A 25 1.78 10.61 -5.10
CA GLY A 25 2.81 11.08 -6.04
C GLY A 25 4.26 10.81 -5.62
N LYS A 26 4.47 10.05 -4.53
CA LYS A 26 5.77 9.57 -4.07
C LYS A 26 5.89 8.08 -4.36
N VAL A 27 7.11 7.61 -4.65
CA VAL A 27 7.42 6.19 -4.80
C VAL A 27 8.14 5.72 -3.54
N LEU A 28 7.64 4.62 -2.95
CA LEU A 28 8.27 3.97 -1.79
C LEU A 28 8.80 2.61 -2.19
N ASP A 29 10.00 2.33 -1.71
CA ASP A 29 10.60 1.00 -1.74
C ASP A 29 10.17 0.24 -0.48
N LEU A 30 9.37 -0.82 -0.65
CA LEU A 30 8.92 -1.67 0.45
C LEU A 30 9.76 -2.95 0.57
N SER A 31 10.80 -3.11 -0.25
CA SER A 31 11.77 -4.20 -0.19
C SER A 31 12.28 -4.51 1.23
N PRO A 32 12.69 -3.53 2.07
CA PRO A 32 13.10 -3.83 3.45
C PRO A 32 11.97 -4.36 4.34
N ILE A 33 10.73 -3.92 4.12
CA ILE A 33 9.55 -4.41 4.86
C ILE A 33 9.23 -5.83 4.43
N MET A 34 9.31 -6.11 3.13
CA MET A 34 9.11 -7.45 2.58
C MET A 34 10.16 -8.44 3.09
N GLU A 35 11.42 -8.00 3.24
CA GLU A 35 12.48 -8.83 3.82
C GLU A 35 12.23 -9.10 5.31
N LYS A 36 11.85 -8.08 6.08
CA LYS A 36 11.56 -8.17 7.51
C LYS A 36 10.36 -9.08 7.83
N HIS A 37 9.34 -9.04 6.98
CA HIS A 37 8.08 -9.78 7.13
C HIS A 37 7.94 -10.93 6.12
N LYS A 38 9.06 -11.43 5.60
CA LYS A 38 9.08 -12.43 4.51
C LYS A 38 8.32 -13.70 4.93
N GLY A 39 7.16 -13.92 4.32
CA GLY A 39 6.29 -15.07 4.60
C GLY A 39 5.08 -14.76 5.48
N ASP A 40 4.90 -13.51 5.94
CA ASP A 40 3.71 -13.09 6.66
C ASP A 40 2.51 -12.89 5.71
N ALA A 41 1.33 -13.31 6.16
CA ALA A 41 0.06 -13.07 5.46
C ALA A 41 -0.30 -11.58 5.34
N LEU A 42 0.35 -10.72 6.15
CA LEU A 42 0.24 -9.26 6.09
C LEU A 42 0.82 -8.69 4.80
N LEU A 43 1.76 -9.37 4.15
CA LEU A 43 2.33 -8.90 2.88
C LEU A 43 1.46 -9.23 1.67
N LEU A 44 0.52 -10.17 1.79
CA LEU A 44 -0.38 -10.55 0.70
C LEU A 44 -1.11 -9.35 0.06
N PRO A 45 -1.74 -8.43 0.83
CA PRO A 45 -2.39 -7.26 0.23
C PRO A 45 -1.41 -6.25 -0.39
N ILE A 46 -0.18 -6.11 0.15
CA ILE A 46 0.87 -5.29 -0.51
C ILE A 46 1.28 -5.96 -1.82
N LEU A 47 1.47 -7.27 -1.83
CA LEU A 47 1.89 -8.01 -3.02
C LEU A 47 0.82 -7.96 -4.12
N GLU A 48 -0.46 -8.03 -3.75
CA GLU A 48 -1.58 -7.82 -4.70
C GLU A 48 -1.61 -6.38 -5.26
N ARG A 49 -1.12 -5.39 -4.51
CA ARG A 49 -0.99 -4.00 -4.98
C ARG A 49 0.44 -3.62 -5.38
N ALA A 50 1.33 -4.60 -5.51
CA ALA A 50 2.73 -4.38 -5.82
C ALA A 50 2.85 -3.73 -7.20
N GLY A 51 3.69 -2.71 -7.29
CA GLY A 51 3.83 -1.95 -8.53
C GLY A 51 2.59 -1.11 -8.88
N GLY A 52 1.63 -1.01 -7.96
CA GLY A 52 0.43 -0.21 -8.09
C GLY A 52 0.46 1.01 -7.18
N ASP A 53 -0.67 1.74 -7.24
CA ASP A 53 -0.89 2.90 -6.41
C ASP A 53 -1.70 2.53 -5.15
N ILE A 54 -1.21 2.94 -3.98
CA ILE A 54 -1.85 2.75 -2.67
C ILE A 54 -2.31 4.08 -2.06
N SER A 55 -2.36 5.18 -2.83
CA SER A 55 -2.86 6.47 -2.34
C SER A 55 -4.27 6.38 -1.77
N ASN A 56 -5.07 5.41 -2.24
CA ASN A 56 -6.41 5.12 -1.73
C ASN A 56 -6.45 4.60 -0.27
N TRP A 57 -5.31 4.29 0.34
CA TRP A 57 -5.25 3.88 1.76
C TRP A 57 -5.00 5.06 2.69
N PHE A 58 -4.57 6.19 2.16
CA PHE A 58 -4.13 7.35 2.91
C PHE A 58 -4.98 8.56 2.61
N ASP A 59 -5.16 9.43 3.61
CA ASP A 59 -5.78 10.72 3.39
C ASP A 59 -4.78 11.65 2.68
N PRO A 60 -5.12 12.26 1.53
CA PRO A 60 -4.20 13.15 0.81
C PRO A 60 -3.86 14.43 1.58
N ASN A 61 -4.64 14.78 2.60
CA ASN A 61 -4.42 15.97 3.43
C ASN A 61 -3.67 15.69 4.72
N THR A 62 -3.90 14.53 5.36
CA THR A 62 -3.29 14.20 6.66
C THR A 62 -2.12 13.24 6.52
N GLU A 63 -1.91 12.64 5.34
CA GLU A 63 -0.95 11.54 5.11
C GLU A 63 -1.16 10.35 6.08
N ASP A 64 -2.31 10.30 6.76
CA ASP A 64 -2.66 9.28 7.75
C ASP A 64 -3.49 8.16 7.10
N LEU A 65 -3.59 7.02 7.78
CA LEU A 65 -4.36 5.90 7.29
C LEU A 65 -5.84 6.24 7.31
N LEU A 66 -6.52 5.93 6.21
CA LEU A 66 -7.98 5.81 6.15
C LEU A 66 -8.41 4.54 6.90
N THR A 67 -8.10 4.46 8.20
CA THR A 67 -8.75 3.52 9.10
C THR A 67 -10.16 4.04 9.35
N SER A 68 -11.12 3.13 9.43
CA SER A 68 -12.54 3.41 9.57
C SER A 68 -12.89 4.01 10.95
N SER A 69 -12.28 5.12 11.34
CA SER A 69 -12.55 5.87 12.57
C SER A 69 -13.46 7.09 12.34
N GLY A 70 -14.20 7.11 11.23
CA GLY A 70 -15.28 8.07 10.98
C GLY A 70 -16.24 7.53 9.92
N GLY A 71 -17.40 7.02 10.37
CA GLY A 71 -18.38 6.37 9.50
C GLY A 71 -18.86 7.24 8.34
N VAL A 72 -18.39 6.94 7.13
CA VAL A 72 -19.10 7.15 5.86
C VAL A 72 -18.75 5.98 4.95
N LEU A 73 -19.25 4.79 5.31
CA LEU A 73 -19.49 3.73 4.35
C LEU A 73 -20.68 4.18 3.48
N GLY A 74 -20.38 4.95 2.46
CA GLY A 74 -21.38 5.44 1.54
C GLY A 74 -20.71 5.93 0.28
N LEU A 75 -20.72 5.09 -0.75
CA LEU A 75 -20.63 5.48 -2.15
C LEU A 75 -19.23 5.72 -2.73
N LEU A 76 -18.29 4.79 -2.55
CA LEU A 76 -17.40 4.41 -3.66
C LEU A 76 -17.12 2.90 -3.55
N GLY A 77 -17.85 2.12 -4.36
CA GLY A 77 -17.66 0.68 -4.42
C GLY A 77 -16.24 0.32 -4.88
N SER A 78 -15.69 -0.75 -4.29
CA SER A 78 -14.85 -1.77 -4.93
C SER A 78 -14.22 -2.65 -3.86
N HIS A 79 -14.69 -3.88 -3.72
CA HIS A 79 -13.95 -5.09 -3.34
C HIS A 79 -13.21 -5.26 -1.98
N TRP A 80 -12.67 -4.23 -1.33
CA TRP A 80 -11.63 -4.45 -0.30
C TRP A 80 -12.16 -4.92 1.06
N CYS A 81 -13.36 -4.51 1.46
CA CYS A 81 -13.94 -4.81 2.78
C CYS A 81 -14.62 -6.19 2.87
N CYS A 82 -14.80 -6.91 1.75
CA CYS A 82 -15.63 -8.12 1.72
C CYS A 82 -14.87 -9.45 1.94
N ARG A 83 -13.54 -9.43 2.20
CA ARG A 83 -12.81 -10.66 2.59
C ARG A 83 -12.79 -10.78 4.13
N PRO A 84 -13.46 -11.79 4.72
CA PRO A 84 -13.39 -12.01 6.16
C PRO A 84 -11.95 -12.33 6.58
N GLY A 85 -11.37 -11.48 7.44
CA GLY A 85 -10.00 -11.65 7.97
C GLY A 85 -8.91 -10.85 7.25
N TRP A 86 -9.24 -10.02 6.26
CA TRP A 86 -8.29 -9.12 5.60
C TRP A 86 -8.36 -7.72 6.21
N SER A 87 -7.30 -7.30 6.92
CA SER A 87 -7.09 -5.90 7.34
C SER A 87 -5.81 -5.38 6.70
N PHE A 88 -5.93 -4.28 5.96
CA PHE A 88 -4.78 -3.55 5.40
C PHE A 88 -4.15 -2.61 6.43
N GLU A 89 -4.80 -2.35 7.57
CA GLU A 89 -4.29 -1.46 8.61
C GLU A 89 -2.90 -1.85 9.14
N PRO A 90 -2.62 -3.10 9.57
CA PRO A 90 -1.29 -3.47 10.04
C PRO A 90 -0.23 -3.27 8.96
N VAL A 91 -0.62 -3.49 7.71
CA VAL A 91 0.25 -3.42 6.55
C VAL A 91 0.58 -1.97 6.19
N ALA A 92 -0.43 -1.12 6.22
CA ALA A 92 -0.30 0.28 5.92
C ALA A 92 0.38 1.05 7.06
N LYS A 93 0.30 0.55 8.31
CA LYS A 93 1.14 1.01 9.42
C LYS A 93 2.62 0.69 9.20
N LEU A 94 2.97 -0.48 8.66
CA LEU A 94 4.37 -0.79 8.31
C LEU A 94 4.94 0.18 7.27
N ILE A 95 4.08 0.77 6.43
CA ILE A 95 4.49 1.77 5.44
C ILE A 95 4.74 3.14 6.10
N LEU A 96 3.98 3.50 7.14
CA LEU A 96 4.15 4.74 7.90
C LEU A 96 5.25 4.67 8.98
N GLU A 97 5.53 3.47 9.48
CA GLU A 97 6.50 3.20 10.54
C GLU A 97 7.66 2.34 9.97
N PRO A 98 8.63 2.95 9.25
CA PRO A 98 9.77 2.23 8.67
C PRO A 98 10.72 1.62 9.73
#